data_AF-A0AAD5Q304-F1
#
_entry.id   AF-A0AAD5Q304-F1
#
_cell.length_a   1.000
_cell.length_b   1.000
_cell.length_c   1.000
_cell.angle_alpha   90.00
_cell.angle_beta   90.00
_cell.angle_gamma   90.00
#
_symmetry.space_group_name_H-M   'P 1'
#
loop_
_entity.id
_entity.type
_entity.pdbx_description
1 polymer ?
#
loop_
_entity_poly.entity_id
_entity_poly.type
_entity_poly.pdbx_seq_one_letter_code
_entity_poly.pdbx_strand_id
1 'polypeptide(L)'
;MAADAAQGHVLGNFHTYYSFNPANERLRFMDTETRQALRHGLLRAGGSSESATILDVGCNEGDLTIGLYKSLVGGNEDTTIAAPLDVVTFDVSSVSQLNELAQRKKLSVSYIFSEEEQSGSSEHRRHFVCELRVNGSSVVVRGAGVSKKVAKAKAAGAALAKLTQSEGGSTNDATTVSNELPEKDAAPATSTAHSDSTLSPADRKPLYVLGIDVDAELISRASQKPVPCPQQDAVEFAHADVMESSAFRSIVDTFLRRAGRVLPSDERRAFDLITLFSVTMWIHLNHGDDGLWRFLGTVADMTEHLIVEPQPWKCYRNALKRLARLRAPVPPSFKGLQVRENVLDKMDAFLRERFRFRAPLGKTNWSRPMLLYSRSPIEVSLITESKAAIGIATSMGITVMIGWYTLRVMDRYAFTAVLNGWLGSWSKSKALGVFARAGDLAIHFVFPIALLVFFLPNVRAWMCIPALISSRLWSRFVVGEGGFPKADHVYRFVPPRSQHFWNTAYRMELVLNVLVPCCCHLVHQSGLYDQLADGLVL
;
A
#
# COMPACT_ATOMS: atom_id res chain seq x y z
N MET A 1 0.54 -44.45 -5.60
CA MET A 1 1.47 -43.41 -5.08
C MET A 1 0.86 -42.00 -5.18
N ALA A 2 -0.38 -41.79 -4.71
CA ALA A 2 -1.05 -40.48 -4.71
C ALA A 2 -1.32 -39.95 -3.28
N ALA A 3 -0.74 -40.61 -2.27
CA ALA A 3 -1.00 -40.34 -0.86
C ALA A 3 -0.01 -39.32 -0.25
N ASP A 4 1.20 -39.17 -0.79
CA ASP A 4 2.23 -38.30 -0.18
C ASP A 4 2.08 -36.81 -0.49
N ALA A 5 1.45 -36.42 -1.59
CA ALA A 5 1.18 -35.00 -1.88
C ALA A 5 0.09 -34.37 -0.98
N ALA A 6 -0.41 -35.13 0.00
CA ALA A 6 -1.46 -34.77 0.95
C ALA A 6 -0.94 -34.68 2.40
N GLN A 7 0.38 -34.58 2.63
CA GLN A 7 0.94 -34.40 3.97
C GLN A 7 0.67 -33.01 4.57
N GLY A 8 0.35 -32.01 3.76
CA GLY A 8 -0.22 -30.76 4.26
C GLY A 8 -1.69 -30.97 4.61
N HIS A 9 -2.08 -30.68 5.86
CA HIS A 9 -3.47 -30.74 6.32
C HIS A 9 -4.41 -30.18 5.23
N VAL A 10 -5.41 -30.97 4.83
CA VAL A 10 -6.27 -30.81 3.64
C VAL A 10 -6.86 -29.38 3.49
N LEU A 11 -6.82 -28.60 4.57
CA LEU A 11 -7.52 -27.35 4.78
C LEU A 11 -6.65 -26.21 5.37
N GLY A 12 -5.32 -26.20 5.17
CA GLY A 12 -4.55 -25.06 5.68
C GLY A 12 -3.04 -25.05 5.45
N ASN A 13 -2.41 -26.23 5.46
CA ASN A 13 -0.96 -26.28 5.63
C ASN A 13 -0.28 -26.35 4.26
N PHE A 14 0.15 -25.18 3.77
CA PHE A 14 0.86 -25.03 2.49
C PHE A 14 2.32 -24.78 2.77
N HIS A 15 3.14 -25.82 2.81
CA HIS A 15 4.58 -25.69 3.08
C HIS A 15 5.26 -24.78 2.03
N THR A 16 4.71 -24.75 0.81
CA THR A 16 5.18 -23.88 -0.27
C THR A 16 4.46 -22.53 -0.38
N TYR A 17 3.69 -22.11 0.64
CA TYR A 17 2.85 -20.91 0.58
C TYR A 17 3.62 -19.66 0.11
N TYR A 18 4.79 -19.42 0.71
CA TYR A 18 5.62 -18.28 0.38
C TYR A 18 6.36 -18.43 -0.97
N SER A 19 6.34 -19.59 -1.62
CA SER A 19 6.86 -19.74 -2.99
C SER A 19 5.97 -19.06 -4.04
N PHE A 20 4.67 -18.90 -3.78
CA PHE A 20 3.72 -18.27 -4.70
C PHE A 20 3.05 -17.01 -4.15
N ASN A 21 3.04 -16.80 -2.83
CA ASN A 21 2.64 -15.56 -2.18
C ASN A 21 3.77 -15.08 -1.26
N PRO A 22 4.86 -14.52 -1.78
CA PRO A 22 6.09 -14.33 -1.03
C PRO A 22 5.93 -13.36 0.16
N ALA A 23 6.76 -13.56 1.19
CA ALA A 23 6.72 -12.77 2.42
C ALA A 23 7.08 -11.30 2.18
N ASN A 24 8.06 -11.02 1.33
CA ASN A 24 8.50 -9.66 0.97
C ASN A 24 7.38 -8.77 0.41
N GLU A 25 6.43 -9.36 -0.30
CA GLU A 25 5.27 -8.65 -0.83
C GLU A 25 4.32 -8.16 0.27
N ARG A 26 4.40 -8.72 1.49
CA ARG A 26 3.70 -8.19 2.67
C ARG A 26 4.58 -7.21 3.43
N LEU A 27 5.88 -7.51 3.53
CA LEU A 27 6.85 -6.64 4.20
C LEU A 27 6.99 -5.28 3.52
N ARG A 28 6.69 -5.14 2.22
CA ARG A 28 6.68 -3.83 1.55
C ARG A 28 5.67 -2.84 2.12
N PHE A 29 4.64 -3.32 2.82
CA PHE A 29 3.67 -2.46 3.52
C PHE A 29 4.16 -2.08 4.93
N MET A 30 5.34 -2.56 5.33
CA MET A 30 6.10 -2.06 6.47
C MET A 30 7.13 -1.04 5.94
N ASP A 31 6.63 0.00 5.28
CA ASP A 31 7.47 1.13 4.83
C ASP A 31 8.04 1.90 6.02
N THR A 32 8.89 2.90 5.75
CA THR A 32 9.57 3.66 6.81
C THR A 32 8.57 4.31 7.78
N GLU A 33 7.48 4.87 7.26
CA GLU A 33 6.44 5.51 8.06
C GLU A 33 5.69 4.48 8.93
N THR A 34 5.25 3.36 8.34
CA THR A 34 4.60 2.27 9.10
C THR A 34 5.51 1.72 10.18
N ARG A 35 6.79 1.48 9.85
CA ARG A 35 7.79 0.98 10.80
C ARG A 35 8.00 1.95 11.93
N GLN A 36 8.17 3.25 11.66
CA GLN A 36 8.33 4.26 12.69
C GLN A 36 7.10 4.34 13.60
N ALA A 37 5.90 4.30 13.01
CA ALA A 37 4.66 4.34 13.77
C ALA A 37 4.49 3.11 14.68
N LEU A 38 4.79 1.91 14.17
CA LEU A 38 4.79 0.68 14.96
C LEU A 38 5.92 0.67 16.01
N ARG A 39 7.12 1.16 15.69
CA ARG A 39 8.22 1.25 16.67
C ARG A 39 7.87 2.18 17.81
N HIS A 40 7.26 3.33 17.52
CA HIS A 40 6.85 4.28 18.54
C HIS A 40 5.74 3.70 19.42
N GLY A 41 4.74 3.04 18.83
CA GLY A 41 3.66 2.40 19.57
C GLY A 41 4.08 1.18 20.39
N LEU A 42 4.99 0.35 19.86
CA LEU A 42 5.36 -0.95 20.45
C LEU A 42 6.64 -0.88 21.30
N LEU A 43 7.69 -0.22 20.81
CA LEU A 43 9.06 -0.37 21.31
C LEU A 43 9.55 0.80 22.18
N ARG A 44 8.81 1.90 22.26
CA ARG A 44 9.23 3.09 23.03
C ARG A 44 9.30 2.79 24.53
N ALA A 45 10.45 3.03 25.17
CA ALA A 45 10.61 2.94 26.62
C ALA A 45 9.75 3.99 27.37
N GLY A 46 9.31 3.65 28.60
CA GLY A 46 8.51 4.55 29.46
C GLY A 46 7.02 4.21 29.60
N GLY A 47 6.56 3.09 29.05
CA GLY A 47 5.20 2.53 29.32
C GLY A 47 5.19 1.54 30.49
N SER A 48 3.99 1.06 30.88
CA SER A 48 3.80 0.15 32.04
C SER A 48 4.52 -1.21 31.94
N SER A 49 4.80 -1.68 30.71
CA SER A 49 5.49 -2.94 30.48
C SER A 49 6.97 -2.77 30.14
N GLU A 50 7.79 -3.66 30.69
CA GLU A 50 9.24 -3.75 30.47
C GLU A 50 9.64 -4.30 29.09
N SER A 51 8.76 -5.07 28.42
CA SER A 51 9.01 -5.67 27.10
C SER A 51 7.92 -5.34 26.09
N ALA A 52 8.21 -5.48 24.80
CA ALA A 52 7.26 -5.48 23.70
C ALA A 52 7.03 -6.91 23.17
N THR A 53 5.80 -7.21 22.76
CA THR A 53 5.34 -8.56 22.45
C THR A 53 4.54 -8.62 21.15
N ILE A 54 4.89 -9.57 20.29
CA ILE A 54 4.19 -9.85 19.02
C ILE A 54 3.78 -11.32 18.97
N LEU A 55 2.56 -11.59 18.50
CA LEU A 55 2.11 -12.93 18.13
C LEU A 55 1.70 -12.98 16.66
N ASP A 56 2.32 -13.87 15.89
CA ASP A 56 1.98 -14.15 14.49
C ASP A 56 1.24 -15.48 14.37
N VAL A 57 -0.05 -15.42 14.01
CA VAL A 57 -0.91 -16.60 13.93
C VAL A 57 -0.96 -17.14 12.50
N GLY A 58 -0.61 -18.42 12.35
CA GLY A 58 -0.43 -19.05 11.05
C GLY A 58 0.90 -18.65 10.43
N CYS A 59 1.98 -18.67 11.22
CA CYS A 59 3.29 -18.19 10.83
C CYS A 59 3.94 -19.03 9.71
N ASN A 60 3.36 -20.18 9.36
CA ASN A 60 3.93 -21.13 8.41
C ASN A 60 5.39 -21.46 8.82
N GLU A 61 6.34 -21.42 7.90
CA GLU A 61 7.77 -21.66 8.22
C GLU A 61 8.49 -20.42 8.81
N GLY A 62 7.76 -19.40 9.29
CA GLY A 62 8.32 -18.26 10.03
C GLY A 62 9.00 -17.16 9.19
N ASP A 63 9.03 -17.25 7.85
CA ASP A 63 9.74 -16.26 7.01
C ASP A 63 9.23 -14.83 7.20
N LEU A 64 7.91 -14.68 7.31
CA LEU A 64 7.28 -13.38 7.48
C LEU A 64 7.43 -12.87 8.92
N THR A 65 7.33 -13.75 9.91
CA THR A 65 7.57 -13.45 11.33
C THR A 65 8.99 -12.91 11.54
N ILE A 66 9.99 -13.59 10.98
CA ILE A 66 11.40 -13.17 11.03
C ILE A 66 11.60 -11.86 10.26
N GLY A 67 10.98 -11.73 9.09
CA GLY A 67 11.03 -10.51 8.30
C GLY A 67 10.46 -9.30 9.04
N LEU A 68 9.32 -9.47 9.72
CA LEU A 68 8.69 -8.43 10.53
C LEU A 68 9.58 -8.02 11.71
N TYR A 69 10.13 -9.00 12.43
CA TYR A 69 11.08 -8.76 13.51
C TYR A 69 12.27 -7.92 13.02
N LYS A 70 12.90 -8.33 11.92
CA LYS A 70 14.02 -7.60 11.31
C LYS A 70 13.62 -6.20 10.86
N SER A 71 12.44 -6.01 10.28
CA SER A 71 11.93 -4.69 9.89
C SER A 71 11.71 -3.78 11.10
N LEU A 72 11.31 -4.32 12.24
CA LEU A 72 11.07 -3.54 13.46
C LEU A 72 12.36 -3.23 14.23
N VAL A 73 13.34 -4.14 14.23
CA VAL A 73 14.59 -4.00 15.01
C VAL A 73 15.77 -3.44 14.19
N GLY A 74 15.80 -3.65 12.87
CA GLY A 74 16.89 -3.21 12.00
C GLY A 74 17.06 -1.69 11.94
N GLY A 75 18.29 -1.20 11.72
CA GLY A 75 18.57 0.22 11.49
C GLY A 75 17.96 0.75 10.18
N ASN A 76 18.11 2.05 9.92
CA ASN A 76 17.63 2.77 8.71
C ASN A 76 18.18 2.24 7.37
N GLU A 77 18.88 1.10 7.35
CA GLU A 77 19.14 0.43 6.09
C GLU A 77 17.78 0.02 5.50
N ASP A 78 17.54 0.45 4.26
CA ASP A 78 16.51 -0.07 3.38
C ASP A 78 16.82 -1.54 3.04
N THR A 79 16.86 -2.39 4.07
CA THR A 79 16.77 -3.83 3.94
C THR A 79 15.32 -4.17 3.63
N THR A 80 14.82 -3.65 2.50
CA THR A 80 14.12 -4.56 1.58
C THR A 80 15.04 -5.75 1.49
N ILE A 81 14.68 -6.85 2.14
CA ILE A 81 15.47 -8.08 2.12
C ILE A 81 15.68 -8.35 0.63
N ALA A 82 16.89 -8.07 0.14
CA ALA A 82 17.34 -8.52 -1.16
C ALA A 82 17.13 -10.03 -1.05
N ALA A 83 16.11 -10.49 -1.77
CA ALA A 83 15.71 -11.87 -1.69
C ALA A 83 16.96 -12.73 -1.97
N PRO A 84 17.07 -13.94 -1.38
CA PRO A 84 18.05 -14.90 -1.84
C PRO A 84 18.02 -14.92 -3.37
N LEU A 85 19.19 -14.95 -4.03
CA LEU A 85 19.34 -14.79 -5.50
C LEU A 85 18.35 -15.66 -6.33
N ASP A 86 17.78 -16.70 -5.74
CA ASP A 86 16.85 -17.65 -6.37
C ASP A 86 15.36 -17.30 -6.20
N VAL A 87 15.03 -16.38 -5.28
CA VAL A 87 13.67 -15.86 -5.01
C VAL A 87 13.57 -14.40 -5.44
N VAL A 88 14.11 -14.06 -6.62
CA VAL A 88 13.86 -12.76 -7.24
C VAL A 88 12.36 -12.49 -7.23
N THR A 89 11.99 -11.43 -6.52
CA THR A 89 10.73 -10.69 -6.64
C THR A 89 10.37 -10.62 -8.11
N PHE A 90 9.43 -11.45 -8.55
CA PHE A 90 8.92 -11.28 -9.90
C PHE A 90 8.06 -10.02 -9.86
N ASP A 91 8.58 -8.95 -10.43
CA ASP A 91 7.78 -7.76 -10.62
C ASP A 91 6.73 -8.09 -11.70
N VAL A 92 5.45 -8.02 -11.32
CA VAL A 92 4.33 -8.22 -12.25
C VAL A 92 4.37 -7.15 -13.36
N SER A 93 5.01 -6.00 -13.10
CA SER A 93 5.24 -4.94 -14.06
C SER A 93 6.28 -5.30 -15.12
N SER A 94 7.19 -6.27 -14.88
CA SER A 94 8.23 -6.64 -15.86
C SER A 94 7.63 -7.11 -17.20
N VAL A 95 6.47 -7.76 -17.18
CA VAL A 95 5.75 -8.14 -18.41
C VAL A 95 5.23 -6.89 -19.15
N SER A 96 4.72 -5.90 -18.42
CA SER A 96 4.24 -4.63 -18.99
C SER A 96 5.39 -3.80 -19.53
N GLN A 97 6.47 -3.63 -18.75
CA GLN A 97 7.68 -2.91 -19.14
C GLN A 97 8.33 -3.52 -20.38
N LEU A 98 8.39 -4.86 -20.45
CA LEU A 98 8.90 -5.55 -21.64
C LEU A 98 8.00 -5.34 -22.86
N ASN A 99 6.67 -5.36 -22.69
CA ASN A 99 5.75 -5.08 -23.79
C ASN A 99 5.89 -3.65 -24.30
N GLU A 100 6.05 -2.67 -23.41
CA GLU A 100 6.32 -1.28 -23.80
C GLU A 100 7.66 -1.16 -24.55
N LEU A 101 8.73 -1.77 -24.04
CA LEU A 101 10.03 -1.80 -24.70
C LEU A 101 9.93 -2.45 -26.08
N ALA A 102 9.21 -3.57 -26.18
CA ALA A 102 8.98 -4.28 -27.44
C ALA A 102 8.20 -3.43 -28.44
N GLN A 103 7.17 -2.70 -28.00
CA GLN A 103 6.45 -1.75 -28.86
C GLN A 103 7.36 -0.61 -29.33
N ARG A 104 8.12 0.00 -28.42
CA ARG A 104 9.07 1.08 -28.76
C ARG A 104 10.12 0.63 -29.76
N LYS A 105 10.68 -0.57 -29.58
CA LYS A 105 11.74 -1.15 -30.42
C LYS A 105 11.22 -1.99 -31.60
N LYS A 106 9.89 -2.02 -31.84
CA LYS A 106 9.23 -2.86 -32.86
C LYS A 106 9.65 -4.33 -32.82
N LEU A 107 9.83 -4.87 -31.61
CA LEU A 107 10.20 -6.27 -31.38
C LEU A 107 8.95 -7.15 -31.27
N SER A 108 9.01 -8.35 -31.84
CA SER A 108 7.99 -9.39 -31.65
C SER A 108 8.36 -10.27 -30.47
N VAL A 109 7.55 -10.30 -29.41
CA VAL A 109 7.80 -11.12 -28.21
C VAL A 109 6.80 -12.26 -28.13
N SER A 110 7.29 -13.49 -27.94
CA SER A 110 6.47 -14.69 -27.75
C SER A 110 6.91 -15.49 -26.53
N TYR A 111 5.95 -16.18 -25.90
CA TYR A 111 6.16 -16.95 -24.68
C TYR A 111 5.77 -18.41 -24.94
N ILE A 112 6.70 -19.33 -24.70
CA ILE A 112 6.47 -20.77 -24.83
C ILE A 112 6.57 -21.38 -23.44
N PHE A 113 5.63 -22.26 -23.11
CA PHE A 113 5.58 -22.90 -21.80
C PHE A 113 5.84 -24.39 -21.92
N SER A 114 6.79 -24.88 -21.12
CA SER A 114 7.01 -26.30 -20.89
C SER A 114 6.82 -26.63 -19.41
N GLU A 115 6.50 -27.89 -19.14
CA GLU A 115 6.49 -28.45 -17.79
C GLU A 115 7.75 -29.30 -17.65
N GLU A 116 8.53 -29.07 -16.61
CA GLU A 116 9.70 -29.89 -16.29
C GLU A 116 9.49 -30.61 -14.97
N GLU A 117 9.82 -31.90 -14.95
CA GLU A 117 9.91 -32.68 -13.73
C GLU A 117 11.30 -32.49 -13.13
N GLN A 118 11.34 -32.07 -11.87
CA GLN A 118 12.60 -31.87 -11.17
C GLN A 118 13.18 -33.24 -10.80
N SER A 119 14.22 -33.68 -11.52
CA SER A 119 14.92 -34.92 -11.20
C SER A 119 15.52 -34.82 -9.80
N GLY A 120 15.05 -35.68 -8.88
CA GLY A 120 15.56 -35.79 -7.51
C GLY A 120 14.60 -35.43 -6.38
N SER A 121 13.36 -34.99 -6.66
CA SER A 121 12.34 -34.82 -5.60
C SER A 121 11.29 -35.94 -5.69
N SER A 122 11.07 -36.67 -4.58
CA SER A 122 10.01 -37.67 -4.43
C SER A 122 8.59 -37.09 -4.53
N GLU A 123 8.45 -35.76 -4.56
CA GLU A 123 7.19 -35.05 -4.79
C GLU A 123 7.00 -34.72 -6.27
N HIS A 124 5.79 -34.99 -6.79
CA HIS A 124 5.32 -34.63 -8.12
C HIS A 124 5.15 -33.09 -8.24
N ARG A 125 6.25 -32.34 -8.16
CA ARG A 125 6.29 -30.88 -8.19
C ARG A 125 6.29 -30.41 -9.64
N ARG A 126 5.12 -30.03 -10.16
CA ARG A 126 4.99 -29.47 -11.51
C ARG A 126 5.71 -28.12 -11.58
N HIS A 127 6.85 -28.08 -12.24
CA HIS A 127 7.61 -26.86 -12.45
C HIS A 127 7.30 -26.30 -13.84
N PHE A 128 6.88 -25.03 -13.91
CA PHE A 128 6.60 -24.39 -15.18
C PHE A 128 7.83 -23.62 -15.63
N VAL A 129 8.17 -23.82 -16.89
CA VAL A 129 9.27 -23.15 -17.54
C VAL A 129 8.69 -22.30 -18.65
N CYS A 130 9.08 -21.04 -18.70
CA CYS A 130 8.68 -20.08 -19.72
C CYS A 130 9.93 -19.66 -20.50
N GLU A 131 9.96 -20.03 -21.77
CA GLU A 131 10.95 -19.57 -22.73
C GLU A 131 10.40 -18.35 -23.46
N LEU A 132 11.14 -17.24 -23.41
CA LEU A 132 10.78 -16.01 -24.08
C LEU A 132 11.65 -15.86 -25.34
N ARG A 133 10.99 -15.66 -26.47
CA ARG A 133 11.63 -15.43 -27.78
C ARG A 133 11.33 -14.03 -28.29
N VAL A 134 12.35 -13.39 -28.84
CA VAL A 134 12.27 -12.05 -29.46
C VAL A 134 12.56 -12.19 -30.94
N ASN A 135 11.73 -11.60 -31.82
CA ASN A 135 11.87 -11.60 -33.28
C ASN A 135 12.02 -12.98 -33.93
N GLY A 136 11.41 -14.01 -33.34
CA GLY A 136 11.50 -15.38 -33.87
C GLY A 136 12.86 -16.06 -33.67
N SER A 137 13.81 -15.42 -33.00
CA SER A 137 15.12 -16.00 -32.65
C SER A 137 14.99 -17.10 -31.58
N SER A 138 16.04 -17.92 -31.45
CA SER A 138 16.17 -18.92 -30.38
C SER A 138 16.01 -18.30 -28.98
N VAL A 139 15.66 -19.14 -28.01
CA VAL A 139 15.29 -18.74 -26.63
C VAL A 139 16.24 -17.69 -26.07
N VAL A 140 15.74 -16.47 -25.84
CA VAL A 140 16.56 -15.33 -25.38
C VAL A 140 16.81 -15.45 -23.88
N VAL A 141 15.78 -15.82 -23.14
CA VAL A 141 15.81 -16.03 -21.69
C VAL A 141 14.77 -17.05 -21.26
N ARG A 142 15.05 -17.67 -20.11
CA ARG A 142 14.22 -18.69 -19.49
C ARG A 142 13.82 -18.21 -18.10
N GLY A 143 12.54 -18.30 -17.77
CA GLY A 143 12.02 -18.08 -16.43
C GLY A 143 11.33 -19.34 -15.93
N ALA A 144 11.68 -19.80 -14.73
CA ALA A 144 11.10 -21.01 -14.16
C ALA A 144 10.40 -20.72 -12.83
N GLY A 145 9.28 -21.39 -12.57
CA GLY A 145 8.60 -21.25 -11.29
C GLY A 145 7.36 -22.14 -11.13
N VAL A 146 6.76 -22.02 -9.96
CA VAL A 146 5.63 -22.85 -9.51
C VAL A 146 4.31 -22.57 -10.23
N SER A 147 4.26 -21.57 -11.10
CA SER A 147 3.11 -21.32 -11.99
C SER A 147 3.55 -20.69 -13.30
N LYS A 148 2.75 -20.85 -14.37
CA LYS A 148 2.96 -20.14 -15.65
C LYS A 148 3.09 -18.63 -15.48
N LYS A 149 2.38 -18.03 -14.51
CA LYS A 149 2.45 -16.59 -14.22
C LYS A 149 3.84 -16.20 -13.68
N VAL A 150 4.36 -16.96 -12.73
CA VAL A 150 5.69 -16.73 -12.13
C VAL A 150 6.79 -16.97 -13.16
N ALA A 151 6.71 -18.08 -13.90
CA ALA A 151 7.64 -18.40 -14.98
C ALA A 151 7.68 -17.28 -16.04
N LYS A 152 6.51 -16.77 -16.45
CA LYS A 152 6.38 -15.67 -17.41
C LYS A 152 6.99 -14.36 -16.89
N ALA A 153 6.71 -13.98 -15.65
CA ALA A 153 7.22 -12.75 -15.07
C ALA A 153 8.75 -12.79 -14.90
N LYS A 154 9.30 -13.92 -14.44
CA LYS A 154 10.76 -14.14 -14.37
C LYS A 154 11.41 -14.09 -15.75
N ALA A 155 10.80 -14.73 -16.76
CA ALA A 155 11.30 -14.67 -18.14
C ALA A 155 11.27 -13.22 -18.67
N ALA A 156 10.22 -12.46 -18.38
CA ALA A 156 10.11 -11.07 -18.81
C ALA A 156 11.16 -10.16 -18.15
N GLY A 157 11.38 -10.30 -16.84
CA GLY A 157 12.41 -9.54 -16.12
C GLY A 157 13.82 -9.82 -16.64
N ALA A 158 14.14 -11.08 -16.90
CA ALA A 158 15.43 -11.47 -17.49
C ALA A 158 15.62 -10.91 -18.91
N ALA A 159 14.55 -10.87 -19.72
CA ALA A 159 14.61 -10.32 -21.08
C ALA A 159 14.85 -8.81 -21.04
N LEU A 160 14.18 -8.11 -20.13
CA LEU A 160 14.32 -6.67 -19.95
C LEU A 160 15.79 -6.31 -19.62
N ALA A 161 16.40 -7.03 -18.66
CA ALA A 161 17.81 -6.82 -18.30
C ALA A 161 18.76 -7.03 -19.49
N LYS A 162 18.56 -8.10 -20.29
CA LYS A 162 19.40 -8.35 -21.48
C LYS A 162 19.23 -7.31 -22.59
N LEU A 163 18.00 -6.88 -22.86
CA LEU A 163 17.69 -5.92 -23.93
C LEU A 163 18.13 -4.48 -23.60
N THR A 164 18.35 -4.19 -22.32
CA THR A 164 18.93 -2.92 -21.85
C THR A 164 20.46 -2.98 -21.83
N GLN A 165 21.07 -4.14 -21.58
CA GLN A 165 22.54 -4.30 -21.62
C GLN A 165 23.15 -4.26 -23.03
N SER A 166 22.39 -4.61 -24.09
CA SER A 166 22.88 -4.55 -25.47
C SER A 166 22.99 -3.12 -26.05
N GLU A 167 22.70 -2.07 -25.25
CA GLU A 167 22.82 -0.66 -25.66
C GLU A 167 24.24 -0.09 -25.47
N GLY A 168 25.14 -0.82 -24.81
CA GLY A 168 26.47 -0.30 -24.42
C GLY A 168 27.64 -0.56 -25.37
N GLY A 169 27.43 -1.12 -26.57
CA GLY A 169 28.54 -1.54 -27.43
C GLY A 169 28.26 -1.45 -28.93
N SER A 170 28.56 -0.30 -29.53
CA SER A 170 29.05 -0.11 -30.92
C SER A 170 28.56 1.22 -31.48
N THR A 171 29.41 2.25 -31.44
CA THR A 171 29.83 3.08 -32.59
C THR A 171 30.93 4.04 -32.13
N ASN A 172 32.17 3.76 -32.53
CA ASN A 172 33.21 4.77 -32.71
C ASN A 172 32.94 5.45 -34.05
N ASP A 173 32.52 6.71 -34.03
CA ASP A 173 32.89 7.63 -35.09
C ASP A 173 33.07 9.03 -34.50
N ALA A 174 34.24 9.58 -34.75
CA ALA A 174 34.76 10.77 -34.09
C ALA A 174 34.41 12.02 -34.89
N THR A 175 33.56 12.87 -34.32
CA THR A 175 33.64 14.31 -34.56
C THR A 175 33.48 15.05 -33.24
N THR A 176 34.60 15.56 -32.77
CA THR A 176 34.80 16.30 -31.53
C THR A 176 34.04 17.62 -31.56
N VAL A 177 33.00 17.75 -30.73
CA VAL A 177 32.60 19.03 -30.15
C VAL A 177 32.69 18.85 -28.64
N SER A 178 33.75 19.43 -28.09
CA SER A 178 34.01 19.59 -26.67
C SER A 178 32.99 20.52 -26.03
N ASN A 179 32.26 20.05 -25.01
CA ASN A 179 32.24 20.63 -23.66
C ASN A 179 31.27 19.85 -22.75
N GLU A 180 31.87 19.27 -21.71
CA GLU A 180 31.36 19.16 -20.34
C GLU A 180 29.90 18.70 -20.13
N LEU A 181 29.76 17.42 -19.75
CA LEU A 181 28.63 16.95 -18.97
C LEU A 181 28.72 17.53 -17.55
N PRO A 182 27.59 17.98 -16.97
CA PRO A 182 27.58 18.67 -15.70
C PRO A 182 27.97 17.73 -14.56
N GLU A 183 28.81 18.25 -13.66
CA GLU A 183 28.98 17.71 -12.33
C GLU A 183 27.61 17.35 -11.74
N LYS A 184 27.49 16.11 -11.30
CA LYS A 184 26.47 15.72 -10.33
C LYS A 184 26.83 16.48 -9.04
N ASP A 185 26.31 17.69 -8.92
CA ASP A 185 26.33 18.42 -7.66
C ASP A 185 25.66 17.57 -6.60
N ALA A 186 26.48 17.11 -5.68
CA ALA A 186 26.09 16.70 -4.36
C ALA A 186 25.17 17.78 -3.79
N ALA A 187 23.89 17.45 -3.60
CA ALA A 187 22.98 18.32 -2.87
C ALA A 187 23.56 18.57 -1.47
N PRO A 188 23.62 19.83 -0.99
CA PRO A 188 24.02 20.12 0.37
C PRO A 188 23.01 19.48 1.31
N ALA A 189 23.51 18.66 2.23
CA ALA A 189 22.77 18.24 3.40
C ALA A 189 22.52 19.48 4.28
N THR A 190 21.37 20.13 4.11
CA THR A 190 20.76 20.95 5.14
C THR A 190 19.55 20.21 5.67
N SER A 191 19.83 19.36 6.66
CA SER A 191 18.85 18.74 7.53
C SER A 191 18.12 19.82 8.33
N THR A 192 16.89 20.16 7.94
CA THR A 192 15.91 20.56 8.93
C THR A 192 15.58 19.31 9.74
N ALA A 193 16.15 19.27 10.93
CA ALA A 193 15.91 18.23 11.91
C ALA A 193 14.44 18.28 12.37
N HIS A 194 13.54 17.66 11.61
CA HIS A 194 12.60 16.78 12.29
C HIS A 194 13.47 15.72 12.93
N SER A 195 13.56 15.75 14.26
CA SER A 195 14.33 14.76 15.02
C SER A 195 13.88 13.37 14.56
N ASP A 196 14.68 12.76 13.68
CA ASP A 196 14.59 11.37 13.29
C ASP A 196 14.97 10.57 14.53
N SER A 197 14.04 10.50 15.47
CA SER A 197 14.15 9.68 16.68
C SER A 197 13.91 8.23 16.28
N THR A 198 14.78 7.71 15.41
CA THR A 198 15.08 6.29 15.46
C THR A 198 15.43 6.01 16.91
N LEU A 199 14.57 5.23 17.58
CA LEU A 199 14.83 4.79 18.95
C LEU A 199 16.22 4.19 18.94
N SER A 200 17.15 4.79 19.68
CA SER A 200 18.48 4.21 19.81
C SER A 200 18.31 2.79 20.33
N PRO A 201 19.17 1.83 19.94
CA PRO A 201 19.08 0.47 20.47
C PRO A 201 19.08 0.39 22.01
N ALA A 202 19.57 1.44 22.69
CA ALA A 202 19.57 1.55 24.15
C ALA A 202 18.23 2.06 24.74
N ASP A 203 17.38 2.73 23.95
CA ASP A 203 16.13 3.33 24.41
C ASP A 203 14.87 2.53 24.01
N ARG A 204 15.05 1.36 23.37
CA ARG A 204 13.94 0.47 23.01
C ARG A 204 13.71 -0.61 24.04
N LYS A 205 12.45 -1.01 24.19
CA LYS A 205 12.10 -2.24 24.92
C LYS A 205 12.65 -3.46 24.18
N PRO A 206 13.04 -4.52 24.92
CA PRO A 206 13.25 -5.85 24.34
C PRO A 206 12.00 -6.31 23.59
N LEU A 207 12.19 -6.88 22.41
CA LEU A 207 11.11 -7.36 21.55
C LEU A 207 11.07 -8.89 21.58
N TYR A 208 9.94 -9.42 22.04
CA TYR A 208 9.62 -10.83 22.06
C TYR A 208 8.58 -11.14 20.98
N VAL A 209 8.89 -12.06 20.08
CA VAL A 209 8.01 -12.47 18.97
C VAL A 209 7.73 -13.96 19.05
N LEU A 210 6.44 -14.32 19.05
CA LEU A 210 5.97 -15.70 18.98
C LEU A 210 5.28 -15.95 17.65
N GLY A 211 5.81 -16.85 16.82
CA GLY A 211 5.10 -17.42 15.68
C GLY A 211 4.40 -18.72 16.07
N ILE A 212 3.13 -18.88 15.72
CA ILE A 212 2.42 -20.15 15.91
C ILE A 212 1.79 -20.67 14.63
N ASP A 213 1.73 -21.99 14.54
CA ASP A 213 1.06 -22.71 13.47
C ASP A 213 0.51 -24.04 14.01
N VAL A 214 -0.54 -24.54 13.38
CA VAL A 214 -1.18 -25.82 13.71
C VAL A 214 -0.40 -27.00 13.11
N ASP A 215 0.59 -26.74 12.25
CA ASP A 215 1.47 -27.74 11.68
C ASP A 215 2.80 -27.84 12.43
N ALA A 216 3.04 -28.98 13.09
CA ALA A 216 4.28 -29.23 13.81
C ALA A 216 5.52 -29.27 12.89
N GLU A 217 5.39 -29.70 11.63
CA GLU A 217 6.52 -29.70 10.70
C GLU A 217 6.90 -28.29 10.26
N LEU A 218 5.93 -27.42 10.00
CA LEU A 218 6.18 -26.02 9.67
C LEU A 218 6.92 -25.32 10.82
N ILE A 219 6.49 -25.58 12.06
CA ILE A 219 7.16 -25.07 13.26
C ILE A 219 8.56 -25.65 13.44
N SER A 220 8.76 -26.94 13.15
CA SER A 220 10.10 -27.53 13.17
C SER A 220 11.04 -26.82 12.17
N ARG A 221 10.55 -26.51 10.96
CA ARG A 221 11.34 -25.77 9.94
C ARG A 221 11.60 -24.32 10.37
N ALA A 222 10.59 -23.65 10.93
CA ALA A 222 10.73 -22.28 11.43
C ALA A 222 11.79 -22.19 12.55
N SER A 223 11.75 -23.12 13.49
CA SER A 223 12.65 -23.18 14.66
C SER A 223 14.12 -23.45 14.29
N GLN A 224 14.39 -24.01 13.11
CA GLN A 224 15.74 -24.25 12.61
C GLN A 224 16.38 -23.03 11.96
N LYS A 225 15.61 -21.96 11.67
CA LYS A 225 16.12 -20.76 11.00
C LYS A 225 16.88 -19.88 12.00
N PRO A 226 18.15 -19.53 11.74
CA PRO A 226 18.89 -18.65 12.64
C PRO A 226 18.31 -17.23 12.60
N VAL A 227 18.01 -16.69 13.78
CA VAL A 227 17.56 -15.30 13.95
C VAL A 227 18.55 -14.60 14.87
N PRO A 228 19.44 -13.74 14.33
CA PRO A 228 20.29 -12.90 15.16
C PRO A 228 19.43 -11.91 15.95
N CYS A 229 19.39 -12.09 17.26
CA CYS A 229 18.66 -11.23 18.19
C CYS A 229 19.69 -10.42 19.01
N PRO A 230 19.64 -9.07 19.04
CA PRO A 230 20.40 -8.28 19.99
C PRO A 230 20.13 -8.74 21.42
N GLN A 231 21.08 -8.52 22.33
CA GLN A 231 20.94 -8.94 23.72
C GLN A 231 19.60 -8.44 24.30
N GLN A 232 18.76 -9.39 24.74
CA GLN A 232 17.40 -9.30 25.32
C GLN A 232 16.20 -9.57 24.39
N ASP A 233 16.35 -9.56 23.07
CA ASP A 233 15.25 -9.95 22.18
C ASP A 233 15.06 -11.48 22.10
N ALA A 234 13.86 -11.92 21.73
CA ALA A 234 13.59 -13.32 21.43
C ALA A 234 12.62 -13.46 20.25
N VAL A 235 12.91 -14.40 19.35
CA VAL A 235 11.98 -14.84 18.29
C VAL A 235 11.83 -16.35 18.42
N GLU A 236 10.61 -16.81 18.60
CA GLU A 236 10.29 -18.20 18.92
C GLU A 236 9.13 -18.71 18.11
N PHE A 237 9.07 -20.04 17.96
CA PHE A 237 8.02 -20.72 17.23
C PHE A 237 7.42 -21.84 18.06
N ALA A 238 6.10 -21.96 18.06
CA ALA A 238 5.39 -23.00 18.80
C ALA A 238 4.27 -23.64 17.99
N HIS A 239 4.12 -24.95 18.13
CA HIS A 239 2.98 -25.68 17.59
C HIS A 239 1.76 -25.44 18.47
N ALA A 240 0.75 -24.76 17.93
CA ALA A 240 -0.46 -24.40 18.67
C ALA A 240 -1.67 -24.25 17.74
N ASP A 241 -2.83 -24.71 18.22
CA ASP A 241 -4.12 -24.36 17.64
C ASP A 241 -4.78 -23.27 18.50
N VAL A 242 -4.97 -22.08 17.93
CA VAL A 242 -5.65 -20.96 18.61
C VAL A 242 -7.09 -21.30 19.01
N MET A 243 -7.71 -22.26 18.32
CA MET A 243 -9.06 -22.71 18.63
C MET A 243 -9.11 -23.62 19.86
N GLU A 244 -7.99 -24.25 20.26
CA GLU A 244 -7.89 -25.05 21.48
C GLU A 244 -7.48 -24.18 22.68
N SER A 245 -8.48 -23.60 23.33
CA SER A 245 -8.30 -22.53 24.31
C SER A 245 -7.37 -22.88 25.48
N SER A 246 -7.35 -24.12 25.95
CA SER A 246 -6.57 -24.50 27.13
C SER A 246 -5.07 -24.63 26.80
N ALA A 247 -4.74 -25.39 25.75
CA ALA A 247 -3.38 -25.59 25.31
C ALA A 247 -2.76 -24.29 24.76
N PHE A 248 -3.54 -23.53 23.97
CA PHE A 248 -3.11 -22.24 23.45
C PHE A 248 -2.75 -21.25 24.58
N ARG A 249 -3.61 -21.13 25.60
CA ARG A 249 -3.33 -20.28 26.76
C ARG A 249 -2.07 -20.70 27.50
N SER A 250 -1.86 -22.00 27.71
CA SER A 250 -0.63 -22.49 28.37
C SER A 250 0.64 -22.09 27.62
N ILE A 251 0.63 -22.15 26.29
CA ILE A 251 1.77 -21.75 25.44
C ILE A 251 2.00 -20.23 25.56
N VAL A 252 0.93 -19.46 25.43
CA VAL A 252 0.96 -18.00 25.54
C VAL A 252 1.47 -17.58 26.92
N ASP A 253 0.95 -18.13 28.01
CA ASP A 253 1.36 -17.80 29.39
C ASP A 253 2.82 -18.14 29.65
N THR A 254 3.34 -19.21 29.03
CA THR A 254 4.75 -19.60 29.13
C THR A 254 5.66 -18.64 28.37
N PHE A 255 5.22 -18.17 27.20
CA PHE A 255 5.93 -17.16 26.43
C PHE A 255 5.95 -15.80 27.13
N LEU A 256 4.79 -15.33 27.60
CA LEU A 256 4.65 -14.04 28.27
C LEU A 256 5.46 -13.96 29.56
N ARG A 257 5.48 -15.03 30.36
CA ARG A 257 6.34 -15.11 31.57
C ARG A 257 7.81 -14.89 31.25
N ARG A 258 8.30 -15.42 30.11
CA ARG A 258 9.68 -15.22 29.66
C ARG A 258 9.94 -13.82 29.12
N ALA A 259 8.92 -13.18 28.57
CA ALA A 259 8.94 -11.76 28.22
C ALA A 259 8.80 -10.82 29.44
N GLY A 260 8.78 -11.34 30.67
CA GLY A 260 8.56 -10.52 31.89
C GLY A 260 7.14 -9.96 32.00
N ARG A 261 6.18 -10.45 31.19
CA ARG A 261 4.77 -10.05 31.20
C ARG A 261 4.01 -10.92 32.20
N VAL A 262 4.02 -10.53 33.48
CA VAL A 262 3.15 -11.11 34.50
C VAL A 262 1.83 -10.34 34.49
N LEU A 263 0.89 -10.80 33.69
CA LEU A 263 -0.42 -10.15 33.58
C LEU A 263 -1.25 -10.46 34.85
N PRO A 264 -1.83 -9.44 35.51
CA PRO A 264 -2.90 -9.65 36.48
C PRO A 264 -4.02 -10.46 35.84
N SER A 265 -4.77 -11.24 36.64
CA SER A 265 -5.85 -12.12 36.16
C SER A 265 -6.93 -11.40 35.32
N ASP A 266 -7.01 -10.07 35.42
CA ASP A 266 -7.98 -9.21 34.74
C ASP A 266 -7.45 -8.55 33.45
N GLU A 267 -6.15 -8.62 33.18
CA GLU A 267 -5.56 -7.94 32.02
C GLU A 267 -5.72 -8.80 30.76
N ARG A 268 -6.72 -8.45 29.96
CA ARG A 268 -7.10 -9.21 28.75
C ARG A 268 -6.09 -9.08 27.60
N ARG A 269 -5.32 -7.98 27.56
CA ARG A 269 -4.41 -7.65 26.45
C ARG A 269 -3.00 -8.15 26.71
N ALA A 270 -2.75 -9.35 26.23
CA ALA A 270 -1.49 -10.06 26.40
C ALA A 270 -0.38 -9.62 25.44
N PHE A 271 -0.73 -9.14 24.25
CA PHE A 271 0.20 -8.78 23.19
C PHE A 271 0.06 -7.32 22.80
N ASP A 272 1.17 -6.69 22.40
CA ASP A 272 1.10 -5.33 21.84
C ASP A 272 0.65 -5.38 20.38
N LEU A 273 1.10 -6.38 19.62
CA LEU A 273 0.67 -6.62 18.24
C LEU A 273 0.36 -8.09 17.98
N ILE A 274 -0.76 -8.35 17.30
CA ILE A 274 -1.06 -9.65 16.69
C ILE A 274 -1.12 -9.49 15.17
N THR A 275 -0.55 -10.45 14.44
CA THR A 275 -0.62 -10.50 12.98
C THR A 275 -1.37 -11.74 12.48
N LEU A 276 -2.26 -11.53 11.50
CA LEU A 276 -3.09 -12.54 10.87
C LEU A 276 -2.87 -12.55 9.35
N PHE A 277 -1.77 -13.13 8.91
CA PHE A 277 -1.42 -13.15 7.49
C PHE A 277 -2.00 -14.37 6.78
N SER A 278 -3.09 -14.18 6.03
CA SER A 278 -3.67 -15.25 5.23
C SER A 278 -4.06 -16.52 6.01
N VAL A 279 -4.55 -16.35 7.25
CA VAL A 279 -5.01 -17.47 8.09
C VAL A 279 -6.53 -17.55 8.22
N THR A 280 -7.24 -16.42 8.09
CA THR A 280 -8.66 -16.30 8.47
C THR A 280 -9.59 -17.18 7.65
N MET A 281 -9.31 -17.35 6.36
CA MET A 281 -10.06 -18.31 5.53
C MET A 281 -9.96 -19.73 6.06
N TRP A 282 -8.79 -20.18 6.50
CA TRP A 282 -8.63 -21.56 6.95
C TRP A 282 -9.37 -21.80 8.26
N ILE A 283 -9.31 -20.85 9.20
CA ILE A 283 -10.16 -20.90 10.41
C ILE A 283 -11.64 -21.00 10.03
N HIS A 284 -12.09 -20.14 9.12
CA HIS A 284 -13.49 -20.11 8.69
C HIS A 284 -13.94 -21.42 8.02
N LEU A 285 -13.09 -21.99 7.15
CA LEU A 285 -13.35 -23.26 6.47
C LEU A 285 -13.42 -24.44 7.45
N ASN A 286 -12.61 -24.44 8.51
CA ASN A 286 -12.54 -25.55 9.46
C ASN A 286 -13.61 -25.44 10.57
N HIS A 287 -13.94 -24.23 11.02
CA HIS A 287 -14.76 -24.01 12.22
C HIS A 287 -16.07 -23.26 11.96
N GLY A 288 -16.40 -22.94 10.71
CA GLY A 288 -17.65 -22.25 10.35
C GLY A 288 -17.67 -20.77 10.74
N ASP A 289 -18.81 -20.12 10.52
CA ASP A 289 -19.00 -18.69 10.84
C ASP A 289 -18.71 -18.42 12.33
N ASP A 290 -19.26 -19.27 13.23
CA ASP A 290 -19.05 -19.15 14.68
C ASP A 290 -17.58 -19.30 15.08
N GLY A 291 -16.85 -20.19 14.42
CA GLY A 291 -15.42 -20.36 14.62
C GLY A 291 -14.63 -19.13 14.22
N LEU A 292 -14.96 -18.52 13.07
CA LEU A 292 -14.33 -17.27 12.63
C LEU A 292 -14.55 -16.14 13.64
N TRP A 293 -15.78 -15.97 14.14
CA TRP A 293 -16.08 -14.92 15.12
C TRP A 293 -15.44 -15.17 16.48
N ARG A 294 -15.42 -16.43 16.95
CA ARG A 294 -14.72 -16.81 18.18
C ARG A 294 -13.22 -16.55 18.07
N PHE A 295 -12.62 -16.92 16.93
CA PHE A 295 -11.22 -16.67 16.64
C PHE A 295 -10.89 -15.18 16.64
N LEU A 296 -11.61 -14.39 15.84
CA LEU A 296 -11.40 -12.94 15.75
C LEU A 296 -11.64 -12.24 17.09
N GLY A 297 -12.62 -12.69 17.88
CA GLY A 297 -12.85 -12.19 19.23
C GLY A 297 -11.67 -12.48 20.16
N THR A 298 -11.19 -13.73 20.16
CA THR A 298 -10.04 -14.17 20.98
C THR A 298 -8.80 -13.33 20.70
N VAL A 299 -8.40 -13.21 19.42
CA VAL A 299 -7.21 -12.42 19.06
C VAL A 299 -7.42 -10.92 19.28
N ALA A 300 -8.63 -10.40 19.04
CA ALA A 300 -8.91 -9.00 19.25
C ALA A 300 -8.85 -8.61 20.74
N ASP A 301 -9.30 -9.48 21.64
CA ASP A 301 -9.27 -9.25 23.08
C ASP A 301 -7.84 -9.29 23.64
N MET A 302 -6.97 -10.08 23.00
CA MET A 302 -5.58 -10.31 23.42
C MET A 302 -4.59 -9.22 22.99
N THR A 303 -4.99 -8.24 22.17
CA THR A 303 -4.03 -7.32 21.55
C THR A 303 -4.41 -5.85 21.61
N GLU A 304 -3.41 -4.96 21.59
CA GLU A 304 -3.61 -3.53 21.37
C GLU A 304 -3.71 -3.18 19.87
N HIS A 305 -2.85 -3.76 19.06
CA HIS A 305 -2.77 -3.59 17.61
C HIS A 305 -3.00 -4.92 16.88
N LEU A 306 -3.71 -4.90 15.76
CA LEU A 306 -4.00 -6.09 14.97
C LEU A 306 -3.78 -5.81 13.48
N ILE A 307 -2.89 -6.55 12.84
CA ILE A 307 -2.71 -6.52 11.38
C ILE A 307 -3.37 -7.74 10.78
N VAL A 308 -4.23 -7.54 9.78
CA VAL A 308 -4.99 -8.62 9.13
C VAL A 308 -4.81 -8.54 7.61
N GLU A 309 -4.46 -9.68 7.00
CA GLU A 309 -4.59 -9.91 5.55
C GLU A 309 -5.69 -10.96 5.30
N PRO A 310 -6.97 -10.55 5.27
CA PRO A 310 -8.07 -11.48 5.07
C PRO A 310 -8.16 -11.95 3.62
N GLN A 311 -8.46 -13.24 3.40
CA GLN A 311 -8.65 -13.74 2.04
C GLN A 311 -10.09 -13.52 1.54
N PRO A 312 -10.29 -13.04 0.30
CA PRO A 312 -11.61 -12.86 -0.28
C PRO A 312 -12.27 -14.20 -0.62
N TRP A 313 -13.59 -14.19 -0.82
CA TRP A 313 -14.38 -15.38 -1.18
C TRP A 313 -13.90 -16.12 -2.43
N LYS A 314 -13.25 -15.43 -3.37
CA LYS A 314 -12.57 -16.06 -4.51
C LYS A 314 -11.56 -17.14 -4.07
N CYS A 315 -10.86 -16.93 -2.96
CA CYS A 315 -9.92 -17.91 -2.40
C CYS A 315 -10.63 -19.16 -1.86
N TYR A 316 -11.81 -19.01 -1.23
CA TYR A 316 -12.64 -20.11 -0.75
C TYR A 316 -13.09 -21.01 -1.91
N ARG A 317 -13.57 -20.40 -3.00
CA ARG A 317 -13.95 -21.13 -4.23
C ARG A 317 -12.77 -21.88 -4.85
N ASN A 318 -11.57 -21.30 -4.82
CA ASN A 318 -10.37 -21.98 -5.31
C ASN A 318 -9.97 -23.16 -4.42
N ALA A 319 -10.10 -23.04 -3.09
CA ALA A 319 -9.87 -24.14 -2.17
C ALA A 319 -10.83 -25.31 -2.45
N LEU A 320 -12.12 -25.05 -2.66
CA LEU A 320 -13.10 -26.07 -3.06
C LEU A 320 -12.73 -26.77 -4.36
N LYS A 321 -12.39 -26.00 -5.41
CA LYS A 321 -11.98 -26.57 -6.70
C LYS A 321 -10.77 -27.49 -6.54
N ARG A 322 -9.83 -27.12 -5.66
CA ARG A 322 -8.67 -27.96 -5.35
C ARG A 322 -9.07 -29.25 -4.64
N LEU A 323 -9.95 -29.18 -3.63
CA LEU A 323 -10.45 -30.36 -2.93
C LEU A 323 -11.15 -31.33 -3.89
N ALA A 324 -12.01 -30.81 -4.76
CA ALA A 324 -12.68 -31.61 -5.79
C ALA A 324 -11.68 -32.31 -6.72
N ARG A 325 -10.62 -31.60 -7.17
CA ARG A 325 -9.54 -32.18 -8.00
C ARG A 325 -8.76 -33.27 -7.26
N LEU A 326 -8.54 -33.10 -5.96
CA LEU A 326 -7.86 -34.07 -5.11
C LEU A 326 -8.77 -35.22 -4.66
N ARG A 327 -10.07 -35.17 -4.99
CA ARG A 327 -11.10 -36.09 -4.48
C ARG A 327 -11.13 -36.14 -2.94
N ALA A 328 -10.74 -35.04 -2.31
CA ALA A 328 -10.75 -34.90 -0.86
C ALA A 328 -12.14 -34.48 -0.39
N PRO A 329 -12.60 -34.94 0.80
CA PRO A 329 -13.88 -34.53 1.35
C PRO A 329 -13.91 -33.03 1.63
N VAL A 330 -15.05 -32.39 1.32
CA VAL A 330 -15.30 -31.00 1.71
C VAL A 330 -15.78 -30.98 3.16
N PRO A 331 -15.20 -30.14 4.03
CA PRO A 331 -15.62 -30.03 5.43
C PRO A 331 -17.11 -29.73 5.57
N PRO A 332 -17.81 -30.35 6.54
CA PRO A 332 -19.22 -30.04 6.80
C PRO A 332 -19.46 -28.55 7.09
N SER A 333 -18.55 -27.92 7.84
CA SER A 333 -18.52 -26.49 8.14
C SER A 333 -18.63 -25.62 6.87
N PHE A 334 -18.00 -26.03 5.77
CA PHE A 334 -18.08 -25.30 4.50
C PHE A 334 -19.52 -25.18 3.99
N LYS A 335 -20.27 -26.28 4.01
CA LYS A 335 -21.63 -26.33 3.47
C LYS A 335 -22.57 -25.43 4.27
N GLY A 336 -22.28 -25.25 5.56
CA GLY A 336 -23.05 -24.41 6.49
C GLY A 336 -22.73 -22.92 6.42
N LEU A 337 -21.66 -22.48 5.74
CA LEU A 337 -21.23 -21.07 5.74
C LEU A 337 -22.32 -20.14 5.21
N GLN A 338 -22.69 -19.16 6.02
CA GLN A 338 -23.58 -18.06 5.66
C GLN A 338 -22.79 -16.83 5.20
N VAL A 339 -21.61 -16.60 5.79
CA VAL A 339 -20.74 -15.48 5.43
C VAL A 339 -19.92 -15.85 4.20
N ARG A 340 -20.20 -15.20 3.06
CA ARG A 340 -19.64 -15.60 1.75
C ARG A 340 -18.97 -14.44 1.02
N GLU A 341 -19.60 -13.90 -0.03
CA GLU A 341 -19.03 -12.84 -0.87
C GLU A 341 -18.71 -11.57 -0.06
N ASN A 342 -19.45 -11.32 1.02
CA ASN A 342 -19.28 -10.19 1.94
C ASN A 342 -18.38 -10.51 3.15
N VAL A 343 -17.58 -11.58 3.11
CA VAL A 343 -16.74 -11.99 4.24
C VAL A 343 -15.79 -10.89 4.71
N LEU A 344 -15.22 -10.11 3.78
CA LEU A 344 -14.33 -9.00 4.12
C LEU A 344 -15.07 -7.91 4.90
N ASP A 345 -16.25 -7.50 4.42
CA ASP A 345 -17.06 -6.46 5.05
C ASP A 345 -17.56 -6.90 6.43
N LYS A 346 -17.94 -8.17 6.56
CA LYS A 346 -18.38 -8.75 7.84
C LYS A 346 -17.25 -8.78 8.87
N MET A 347 -16.04 -9.17 8.45
CA MET A 347 -14.86 -9.13 9.32
C MET A 347 -14.48 -7.70 9.71
N ASP A 348 -14.54 -6.77 8.76
CA ASP A 348 -14.26 -5.34 9.00
C ASP A 348 -15.23 -4.75 10.04
N ALA A 349 -16.52 -5.01 9.87
CA ALA A 349 -17.55 -4.58 10.82
C ALA A 349 -17.33 -5.17 12.22
N PHE A 350 -17.08 -6.48 12.31
CA PHE A 350 -16.82 -7.17 13.58
C PHE A 350 -15.61 -6.62 14.34
N LEU A 351 -14.53 -6.28 13.61
CA LEU A 351 -13.31 -5.73 14.22
C LEU A 351 -13.47 -4.25 14.61
N ARG A 352 -14.24 -3.46 13.84
CA ARG A 352 -14.52 -2.05 14.17
C ARG A 352 -15.31 -1.86 15.46
N GLU A 353 -16.06 -2.86 15.90
CA GLU A 353 -16.71 -2.84 17.22
C GLU A 353 -15.69 -2.90 18.39
N ARG A 354 -14.48 -3.40 18.13
CA ARG A 354 -13.44 -3.68 19.14
C ARG A 354 -12.24 -2.73 19.05
N PHE A 355 -11.96 -2.22 17.85
CA PHE A 355 -10.86 -1.32 17.57
C PHE A 355 -11.38 0.04 17.11
N ARG A 356 -10.94 1.11 17.78
CA ARG A 356 -11.35 2.49 17.51
C ARG A 356 -10.76 3.02 16.20
N PHE A 357 -9.55 2.59 15.84
CA PHE A 357 -8.80 3.07 14.70
C PHE A 357 -8.59 1.96 13.69
N ARG A 358 -8.58 2.35 12.41
CA ARG A 358 -8.35 1.46 11.29
C ARG A 358 -7.61 2.19 10.18
N ALA A 359 -6.52 1.61 9.69
CA ALA A 359 -5.76 2.12 8.57
C ALA A 359 -5.54 1.02 7.52
N PRO A 360 -5.81 1.26 6.22
CA PRO A 360 -5.37 0.35 5.18
C PRO A 360 -3.86 0.55 4.96
N LEU A 361 -3.10 -0.54 4.99
CA LEU A 361 -1.66 -0.53 4.71
C LEU A 361 -1.37 -0.73 3.22
N GLY A 362 -2.31 -1.31 2.49
CA GLY A 362 -2.20 -1.50 1.05
C GLY A 362 -2.92 -2.75 0.56
N LYS A 363 -2.57 -3.17 -0.66
CA LYS A 363 -3.17 -4.34 -1.31
C LYS A 363 -2.11 -5.15 -2.03
N THR A 364 -2.05 -6.44 -1.72
CA THR A 364 -1.06 -7.36 -2.31
C THR A 364 -1.28 -7.56 -3.81
N ASN A 365 -0.27 -8.09 -4.51
CA ASN A 365 -0.35 -8.45 -5.93
C ASN A 365 -1.41 -9.52 -6.26
N TRP A 366 -1.88 -10.29 -5.27
CA TRP A 366 -3.03 -11.21 -5.39
C TRP A 366 -4.33 -10.58 -4.89
N SER A 367 -4.38 -9.25 -4.82
CA SER A 367 -5.54 -8.43 -4.53
C SER A 367 -6.14 -8.63 -3.13
N ARG A 368 -5.33 -8.96 -2.13
CA ARG A 368 -5.78 -9.00 -0.73
C ARG A 368 -5.44 -7.70 -0.01
N PRO A 369 -6.39 -7.09 0.72
CA PRO A 369 -6.08 -5.91 1.51
C PRO A 369 -5.22 -6.30 2.71
N MET A 370 -4.32 -5.41 3.12
CA MET A 370 -3.68 -5.44 4.43
C MET A 370 -4.22 -4.29 5.26
N LEU A 371 -4.74 -4.61 6.44
CA LEU A 371 -5.45 -3.68 7.30
C LEU A 371 -4.82 -3.70 8.69
N LEU A 372 -4.61 -2.52 9.25
CA LEU A 372 -4.23 -2.31 10.64
C LEU A 372 -5.46 -1.84 11.42
N TYR A 373 -5.72 -2.50 12.54
CA TYR A 373 -6.72 -2.12 13.53
C TYR A 373 -6.02 -1.80 14.84
N SER A 374 -6.47 -0.76 15.53
CA SER A 374 -5.85 -0.34 16.77
C SER A 374 -6.82 0.31 17.75
N ARG A 375 -6.55 0.17 19.04
CA ARG A 375 -7.31 0.83 20.11
C ARG A 375 -6.76 2.21 20.46
N SER A 376 -5.45 2.38 20.36
CA SER A 376 -4.75 3.65 20.46
C SER A 376 -4.55 4.30 19.08
N PRO A 377 -4.44 5.63 19.00
CA PRO A 377 -4.06 6.27 17.76
C PRO A 377 -2.62 5.85 17.44
N ILE A 378 -2.45 5.21 16.29
CA ILE A 378 -1.14 5.09 15.67
C ILE A 378 -1.09 6.24 14.66
N GLU A 379 -0.02 7.04 14.66
CA GLU A 379 0.23 8.10 13.66
C GLU A 379 0.51 7.49 12.28
N VAL A 380 -0.49 6.81 11.73
CA VAL A 380 -0.52 6.23 10.38
C VAL A 380 -1.23 7.23 9.46
N SER A 381 -1.36 8.49 9.88
CA SER A 381 -2.05 9.57 9.16
C SER A 381 -1.40 9.95 7.83
N LEU A 382 -0.29 9.33 7.44
CA LEU A 382 0.33 9.50 6.12
C LEU A 382 0.01 8.38 5.10
N ILE A 383 -0.59 7.25 5.49
CA ILE A 383 -0.59 6.05 4.63
C ILE A 383 -1.75 5.95 3.61
N THR A 384 -2.65 6.95 3.53
CA THR A 384 -3.74 6.90 2.52
C THR A 384 -3.78 8.02 1.51
N GLU A 385 -2.93 9.03 1.64
CA GLU A 385 -2.94 10.09 0.66
C GLU A 385 -1.82 9.83 -0.36
N SER A 386 -2.21 9.28 -1.52
CA SER A 386 -1.31 9.25 -2.67
C SER A 386 -0.75 10.65 -2.87
N LYS A 387 0.57 10.84 -2.70
CA LYS A 387 1.24 12.14 -2.92
C LYS A 387 0.87 12.73 -4.27
N ALA A 388 0.67 11.86 -5.28
CA ALA A 388 0.15 12.26 -6.58
C ALA A 388 -1.30 12.77 -6.53
N ALA A 389 -2.19 12.11 -5.78
CA ALA A 389 -3.56 12.58 -5.58
C ALA A 389 -3.61 13.90 -4.80
N ILE A 390 -2.81 14.06 -3.74
CA ILE A 390 -2.68 15.34 -3.01
C ILE A 390 -2.19 16.43 -3.96
N GLY A 391 -1.13 16.16 -4.73
CA GLY A 391 -0.58 17.11 -5.69
C GLY A 391 -1.59 17.52 -6.76
N ILE A 392 -2.33 16.56 -7.32
CA ILE A 392 -3.39 16.82 -8.31
C ILE A 392 -4.53 17.64 -7.67
N ALA A 393 -5.00 17.26 -6.49
CA ALA A 393 -6.07 17.95 -5.78
C ALA A 393 -5.66 19.39 -5.40
N THR A 394 -4.42 19.57 -4.95
CA THR A 394 -3.84 20.87 -4.65
C THR A 394 -3.80 21.74 -5.91
N SER A 395 -3.19 21.26 -7.00
CA SER A 395 -3.07 22.05 -8.23
C SER A 395 -4.42 22.38 -8.86
N MET A 396 -5.33 21.39 -8.96
CA MET A 396 -6.65 21.60 -9.56
C MET A 396 -7.53 22.47 -8.65
N GLY A 397 -7.50 22.24 -7.35
CA GLY A 397 -8.27 23.03 -6.38
C GLY A 397 -7.89 24.51 -6.42
N ILE A 398 -6.59 24.82 -6.47
CA ILE A 398 -6.11 26.20 -6.60
C ILE A 398 -6.53 26.81 -7.92
N THR A 399 -6.34 26.11 -9.05
CA THR A 399 -6.76 26.60 -10.36
C THR A 399 -8.25 26.91 -10.39
N VAL A 400 -9.09 26.03 -9.84
CA VAL A 400 -10.54 26.24 -9.78
C VAL A 400 -10.85 27.45 -8.88
N MET A 401 -10.34 27.49 -7.66
CA MET A 401 -10.67 28.56 -6.71
C MET A 401 -10.19 29.94 -7.18
N ILE A 402 -8.93 30.05 -7.63
CA ILE A 402 -8.37 31.29 -8.16
C ILE A 402 -9.03 31.64 -9.50
N GLY A 403 -9.21 30.66 -10.39
CA GLY A 403 -9.88 30.84 -11.68
C GLY A 403 -11.27 31.43 -11.51
N TRP A 404 -12.10 30.84 -10.64
CA TRP A 404 -13.40 31.39 -10.29
C TRP A 404 -13.29 32.79 -9.72
N TYR A 405 -12.39 33.03 -8.76
CA TYR A 405 -12.22 34.36 -8.18
C TYR A 405 -11.84 35.42 -9.23
N THR A 406 -10.97 35.10 -10.18
CA THR A 406 -10.54 36.02 -11.24
C THR A 406 -11.68 36.41 -12.20
N LEU A 407 -12.70 35.57 -12.38
CA LEU A 407 -13.89 35.92 -13.16
C LEU A 407 -14.64 37.14 -12.59
N ARG A 408 -14.46 37.46 -11.30
CA ARG A 408 -14.99 38.71 -10.71
C ARG A 408 -14.46 39.96 -11.40
N VAL A 409 -13.23 39.93 -11.93
CA VAL A 409 -12.67 41.05 -12.68
C VAL A 409 -13.47 41.29 -13.96
N MET A 410 -13.98 40.21 -14.56
CA MET A 410 -14.74 40.23 -15.81
C MET A 410 -16.23 40.50 -15.60
N ASP A 411 -16.82 39.97 -14.52
CA ASP A 411 -18.24 40.13 -14.19
C ASP A 411 -18.46 40.22 -12.68
N ARG A 412 -18.37 41.45 -12.15
CA ARG A 412 -18.66 41.74 -10.73
C ARG A 412 -20.11 41.45 -10.36
N TYR A 413 -21.03 41.51 -11.32
CA TYR A 413 -22.46 41.30 -11.07
C TYR A 413 -22.78 39.82 -10.84
N ALA A 414 -22.07 38.89 -11.48
CA ALA A 414 -22.25 37.45 -11.26
C ALA A 414 -22.00 37.09 -9.79
N PHE A 415 -20.93 37.61 -9.20
CA PHE A 415 -20.58 37.32 -7.81
C PHE A 415 -21.47 38.05 -6.80
N THR A 416 -21.91 39.26 -7.13
CA THR A 416 -22.88 39.99 -6.30
C THR A 416 -24.22 39.25 -6.30
N ALA A 417 -24.63 38.68 -7.43
CA ALA A 417 -25.84 37.86 -7.54
C ALA A 417 -25.72 36.55 -6.74
N VAL A 418 -24.57 35.88 -6.75
CA VAL A 418 -24.29 34.73 -5.89
C VAL A 418 -24.48 35.12 -4.42
N LEU A 419 -23.86 36.21 -3.98
CA LEU A 419 -24.00 36.68 -2.60
C LEU A 419 -25.45 36.98 -2.20
N ASN A 420 -26.21 37.61 -3.10
CA ASN A 420 -27.64 37.85 -2.91
C ASN A 420 -28.44 36.53 -2.83
N GLY A 421 -28.03 35.50 -3.59
CA GLY A 421 -28.62 34.17 -3.53
C GLY A 421 -28.39 33.46 -2.20
N TRP A 422 -27.17 33.52 -1.65
CA TRP A 422 -26.83 32.86 -0.38
C TRP A 422 -27.37 33.60 0.85
N LEU A 423 -27.33 34.94 0.84
CA LEU A 423 -27.67 35.77 2.02
C LEU A 423 -29.05 36.44 1.92
N GLY A 424 -29.77 36.31 0.81
CA GLY A 424 -31.13 36.82 0.64
C GLY A 424 -31.23 38.32 0.93
N SER A 425 -32.23 38.72 1.73
CA SER A 425 -32.46 40.12 2.11
C SER A 425 -31.34 40.73 2.96
N TRP A 426 -30.49 39.92 3.59
CA TRP A 426 -29.40 40.38 4.45
C TRP A 426 -28.22 40.93 3.63
N SER A 427 -28.13 40.55 2.35
CA SER A 427 -27.16 41.11 1.39
C SER A 427 -27.25 42.64 1.24
N LYS A 428 -28.37 43.24 1.63
CA LYS A 428 -28.58 44.71 1.62
C LYS A 428 -27.80 45.44 2.73
N SER A 429 -27.31 44.73 3.75
CA SER A 429 -26.50 45.32 4.82
C SER A 429 -25.08 45.63 4.33
N LYS A 430 -24.64 46.89 4.47
CA LYS A 430 -23.28 47.32 4.10
C LYS A 430 -22.21 46.57 4.89
N ALA A 431 -22.45 46.32 6.19
CA ALA A 431 -21.51 45.60 7.05
C ALA A 431 -21.39 44.12 6.63
N LEU A 432 -22.53 43.45 6.41
CA LEU A 432 -22.53 42.05 5.97
C LEU A 432 -21.89 41.90 4.58
N GLY A 433 -22.11 42.86 3.68
CA GLY A 433 -21.43 42.89 2.38
C GLY A 433 -19.91 43.06 2.47
N VAL A 434 -19.38 43.70 3.52
CA VAL A 434 -17.92 43.74 3.78
C VAL A 434 -17.44 42.37 4.27
N PHE A 435 -18.07 41.80 5.29
CA PHE A 435 -17.70 40.48 5.82
C PHE A 435 -17.77 39.38 4.78
N ALA A 436 -18.80 39.37 3.95
CA ALA A 436 -18.96 38.36 2.92
C ALA A 436 -17.91 38.48 1.82
N ARG A 437 -17.49 39.70 1.45
CA ARG A 437 -16.36 39.91 0.53
C ARG A 437 -15.02 39.49 1.13
N ALA A 438 -14.83 39.72 2.43
CA ALA A 438 -13.64 39.27 3.15
C ALA A 438 -13.58 37.73 3.23
N GLY A 439 -14.69 37.08 3.59
CA GLY A 439 -14.80 35.62 3.62
C GLY A 439 -14.61 34.99 2.24
N ASP A 440 -15.16 35.61 1.20
CA ASP A 440 -14.99 35.15 -0.18
C ASP A 440 -13.54 35.27 -0.68
N LEU A 441 -12.84 36.37 -0.37
CA LEU A 441 -11.39 36.49 -0.59
C LEU A 441 -10.61 35.43 0.20
N ALA A 442 -11.01 35.16 1.44
CA ALA A 442 -10.36 34.14 2.25
C ALA A 442 -10.51 32.74 1.62
N ILE A 443 -11.73 32.35 1.23
CA ILE A 443 -12.05 31.03 0.66
C ILE A 443 -11.38 30.80 -0.69
N HIS A 444 -11.40 31.78 -1.59
CA HIS A 444 -10.96 31.55 -2.97
C HIS A 444 -9.50 31.96 -3.23
N PHE A 445 -8.89 32.71 -2.32
CA PHE A 445 -7.52 33.19 -2.49
C PHE A 445 -6.62 32.83 -1.30
N VAL A 446 -6.95 33.28 -0.08
CA VAL A 446 -6.05 33.13 1.08
C VAL A 446 -5.85 31.66 1.45
N PHE A 447 -6.94 30.89 1.64
CA PHE A 447 -6.84 29.48 2.00
C PHE A 447 -6.20 28.63 0.89
N PRO A 448 -6.56 28.76 -0.40
CA PRO A 448 -5.90 28.01 -1.47
C PRO A 448 -4.41 28.31 -1.58
N ILE A 449 -3.97 29.55 -1.38
CA ILE A 449 -2.54 29.92 -1.37
C ILE A 449 -1.85 29.34 -0.13
N ALA A 450 -2.48 29.37 1.04
CA ALA A 450 -1.93 28.74 2.24
C ALA A 450 -1.77 27.22 2.04
N LEU A 451 -2.80 26.54 1.53
CA LEU A 451 -2.75 25.11 1.19
C LEU A 451 -1.68 24.83 0.13
N LEU A 452 -1.50 25.73 -0.84
CA LEU A 452 -0.42 25.60 -1.83
C LEU A 452 0.93 25.54 -1.14
N VAL A 453 1.21 26.40 -0.17
CA VAL A 453 2.49 26.35 0.57
C VAL A 453 2.68 25.01 1.28
N PHE A 454 1.65 24.50 1.96
CA PHE A 454 1.77 23.23 2.67
C PHE A 454 1.96 22.02 1.74
N PHE A 455 1.37 22.05 0.54
CA PHE A 455 1.34 20.90 -0.36
C PHE A 455 2.16 21.09 -1.65
N LEU A 456 2.89 22.20 -1.79
CA LEU A 456 3.75 22.51 -2.94
C LEU A 456 4.69 21.36 -3.30
N PRO A 457 5.36 20.66 -2.35
CA PRO A 457 6.28 19.58 -2.66
C PRO A 457 5.65 18.40 -3.39
N ASN A 458 4.33 18.23 -3.26
CA ASN A 458 3.59 17.14 -3.89
C ASN A 458 3.19 17.47 -5.34
N VAL A 459 3.26 18.73 -5.77
CA VAL A 459 2.85 19.16 -7.10
C VAL A 459 3.98 18.93 -8.10
N ARG A 460 3.68 18.23 -9.21
CA ARG A 460 4.64 17.92 -10.28
C ARG A 460 4.14 18.42 -11.63
N ALA A 461 5.06 18.79 -12.53
CA ALA A 461 4.71 19.35 -13.84
C ALA A 461 3.76 18.44 -14.67
N TRP A 462 3.95 17.12 -14.63
CA TRP A 462 3.10 16.17 -15.37
C TRP A 462 1.62 16.20 -14.95
N MET A 463 1.30 16.71 -13.76
CA MET A 463 -0.07 16.83 -13.26
C MET A 463 -0.92 17.81 -14.07
N CYS A 464 -0.31 18.62 -14.95
CA CYS A 464 -1.04 19.42 -15.93
C CYS A 464 -1.88 18.54 -16.90
N ILE A 465 -1.43 17.32 -17.21
CA ILE A 465 -2.09 16.42 -18.15
C ILE A 465 -3.51 16.04 -17.68
N PRO A 466 -3.71 15.44 -16.48
CA PRO A 466 -5.05 15.13 -16.00
C PRO A 466 -5.90 16.37 -15.77
N ALA A 467 -5.31 17.50 -15.36
CA ALA A 467 -6.04 18.76 -15.18
C ALA A 467 -6.60 19.30 -16.52
N LEU A 468 -5.79 19.27 -17.59
CA LEU A 468 -6.23 19.68 -18.94
C LEU A 468 -7.31 18.76 -19.50
N ILE A 469 -7.21 17.44 -19.27
CA ILE A 469 -8.28 16.49 -19.64
C ILE A 469 -9.57 16.86 -18.91
N SER A 470 -9.50 17.15 -17.60
CA SER A 470 -10.64 17.57 -16.80
C SER A 470 -11.29 18.85 -17.34
N SER A 471 -10.51 19.91 -17.61
CA SER A 471 -11.04 21.15 -18.19
C SER A 471 -11.68 20.94 -19.56
N ARG A 472 -11.13 20.04 -20.40
CA ARG A 472 -11.71 19.72 -21.70
C ARG A 472 -13.06 19.02 -21.56
N LEU A 473 -13.19 18.11 -20.60
CA LEU A 473 -14.46 17.47 -20.27
C LEU A 473 -15.46 18.50 -19.75
N TRP A 474 -15.04 19.38 -18.84
CA TRP A 474 -15.89 20.46 -18.31
C TRP A 474 -16.43 21.37 -19.42
N SER A 475 -15.57 21.82 -20.34
CA SER A 475 -16.02 22.62 -21.50
C SER A 475 -17.06 21.89 -22.36
N ARG A 476 -16.86 20.59 -22.61
CA ARG A 476 -17.78 19.78 -23.40
C ARG A 476 -19.15 19.60 -22.72
N PHE A 477 -19.18 19.41 -21.40
CA PHE A 477 -20.42 19.11 -20.67
C PHE A 477 -21.13 20.33 -20.08
N VAL A 478 -20.41 21.43 -19.82
CA VAL A 478 -20.94 22.61 -19.13
C VAL A 478 -21.02 23.83 -20.07
N VAL A 479 -19.95 24.11 -20.82
CA VAL A 479 -19.88 25.27 -21.72
C VAL A 479 -20.65 25.04 -23.04
N GLY A 480 -20.77 23.78 -23.47
CA GLY A 480 -21.69 23.36 -24.53
C GLY A 480 -21.08 23.21 -25.92
N GLU A 481 -19.82 22.80 -26.05
CA GLU A 481 -19.18 22.54 -27.35
C GLU A 481 -19.61 21.21 -28.05
N GLY A 482 -20.66 20.52 -27.59
CA GLY A 482 -21.09 19.25 -28.19
C GLY A 482 -22.56 18.88 -27.95
N GLY A 483 -23.09 17.95 -28.76
CA GLY A 483 -24.50 17.52 -28.78
C GLY A 483 -24.99 16.70 -27.57
N PHE A 484 -24.40 16.89 -26.39
CA PHE A 484 -24.87 16.30 -25.13
C PHE A 484 -25.70 17.34 -24.35
N PRO A 485 -26.70 16.94 -23.55
CA PRO A 485 -27.43 17.88 -22.69
C PRO A 485 -26.48 18.59 -21.71
N LYS A 486 -26.57 19.92 -21.63
CA LYS A 486 -25.76 20.74 -20.73
C LYS A 486 -25.96 20.29 -19.28
N ALA A 487 -24.89 19.85 -18.63
CA ALA A 487 -24.86 19.55 -17.20
C ALA A 487 -24.58 20.83 -16.38
N ASP A 488 -25.33 21.90 -16.64
CA ASP A 488 -25.07 23.26 -16.13
C ASP A 488 -25.89 23.62 -14.89
N HIS A 489 -26.59 22.66 -14.28
CA HIS A 489 -27.57 22.89 -13.22
C HIS A 489 -27.02 23.68 -12.02
N VAL A 490 -25.74 23.50 -11.66
CA VAL A 490 -25.05 24.25 -10.59
C VAL A 490 -24.59 25.65 -11.05
N TYR A 491 -24.57 25.88 -12.36
CA TYR A 491 -23.99 27.05 -13.03
C TYR A 491 -25.04 27.93 -13.74
N ARG A 492 -26.33 27.77 -13.39
CA ARG A 492 -27.44 28.57 -13.95
C ARG A 492 -27.48 29.95 -13.31
N PHE A 493 -26.74 30.88 -13.89
CA PHE A 493 -26.84 32.30 -13.55
C PHE A 493 -28.14 32.90 -14.08
N VAL A 494 -28.73 33.82 -13.31
CA VAL A 494 -29.86 34.66 -13.74
C VAL A 494 -29.43 36.13 -13.67
N PRO A 495 -29.40 36.86 -14.81
CA PRO A 495 -29.64 36.38 -16.18
C PRO A 495 -28.53 35.43 -16.69
N PRO A 496 -28.82 34.58 -17.68
CA PRO A 496 -27.83 33.67 -18.28
C PRO A 496 -26.61 34.42 -18.80
N ARG A 497 -25.42 33.80 -18.67
CA ARG A 497 -24.17 34.38 -19.16
C ARG A 497 -23.89 34.05 -20.62
N SER A 498 -23.26 34.99 -21.31
CA SER A 498 -22.94 34.86 -22.73
C SER A 498 -21.93 33.75 -22.99
N GLN A 499 -21.92 33.19 -24.20
CA GLN A 499 -20.92 32.20 -24.59
C GLN A 499 -19.49 32.75 -24.48
N HIS A 500 -19.31 34.06 -24.67
CA HIS A 500 -18.03 34.73 -24.51
C HIS A 500 -17.50 34.65 -23.07
N PHE A 501 -18.37 34.81 -22.07
CA PHE A 501 -18.00 34.64 -20.65
C PHE A 501 -17.49 33.23 -20.38
N TRP A 502 -18.23 32.22 -20.83
CA TRP A 502 -17.88 30.81 -20.62
C TRP A 502 -16.61 30.38 -21.35
N ASN A 503 -16.43 30.85 -22.58
CA ASN A 503 -15.21 30.60 -23.34
C ASN A 503 -13.99 31.27 -22.68
N THR A 504 -14.17 32.44 -22.07
CA THR A 504 -13.12 33.13 -21.33
C THR A 504 -12.76 32.35 -20.05
N ALA A 505 -13.76 31.91 -19.28
CA ALA A 505 -13.55 31.08 -18.10
C ALA A 505 -12.77 29.80 -18.42
N TYR A 506 -13.17 29.09 -19.47
CA TYR A 506 -12.48 27.89 -19.95
C TYR A 506 -11.01 28.18 -20.31
N ARG A 507 -10.74 29.25 -21.08
CA ARG A 507 -9.37 29.62 -21.46
C ARG A 507 -8.51 29.98 -20.24
N MET A 508 -9.06 30.68 -19.27
CA MET A 508 -8.36 31.01 -18.02
C MET A 508 -8.03 29.75 -17.23
N GLU A 509 -8.97 28.81 -17.12
CA GLU A 509 -8.75 27.53 -16.45
C GLU A 509 -7.64 26.71 -17.12
N LEU A 510 -7.60 26.65 -18.46
CA LEU A 510 -6.51 25.99 -19.19
C LEU A 510 -5.14 26.61 -18.88
N VAL A 511 -5.07 27.95 -18.89
CA VAL A 511 -3.82 28.67 -18.60
C VAL A 511 -3.36 28.38 -17.18
N LEU A 512 -4.26 28.45 -16.19
CA LEU A 512 -3.94 28.16 -14.79
C LEU A 512 -3.54 26.70 -14.57
N ASN A 513 -4.21 25.74 -15.23
CA ASN A 513 -3.89 24.31 -15.13
C ASN A 513 -2.53 23.93 -15.74
N VAL A 514 -1.93 24.81 -16.55
CA VAL A 514 -0.55 24.69 -17.00
C VAL A 514 0.39 25.47 -16.09
N LEU A 515 0.08 26.73 -15.81
CA LEU A 515 0.97 27.62 -15.04
C LEU A 515 1.16 27.15 -13.60
N VAL A 516 0.09 26.76 -12.89
CA VAL A 516 0.18 26.41 -11.47
C VAL A 516 1.14 25.23 -11.25
N PRO A 517 0.98 24.05 -11.92
CA PRO A 517 1.92 22.95 -11.74
C PRO A 517 3.36 23.29 -12.17
N CYS A 518 3.53 24.03 -13.27
CA CYS A 518 4.85 24.42 -13.78
C CYS A 518 5.56 25.40 -12.82
N CYS A 519 4.87 26.43 -12.35
CA CYS A 519 5.43 27.39 -11.39
C CYS A 519 5.75 26.71 -10.06
N CYS A 520 4.88 25.83 -9.55
CA CYS A 520 5.19 25.05 -8.34
C CYS A 520 6.45 24.20 -8.53
N HIS A 521 6.58 23.55 -9.70
CA HIS A 521 7.78 22.76 -10.01
C HIS A 521 9.05 23.63 -10.06
N LEU A 522 8.98 24.82 -10.67
CA LEU A 522 10.10 25.75 -10.73
C LEU A 522 10.49 26.30 -9.35
N VAL A 523 9.50 26.69 -8.53
CA VAL A 523 9.71 27.17 -7.15
C VAL A 523 10.36 26.10 -6.28
N HIS A 524 9.96 24.84 -6.48
CA HIS A 524 10.58 23.72 -5.79
C HIS A 524 12.01 23.45 -6.30
N GLN A 525 12.27 23.58 -7.60
CA GLN A 525 13.62 23.38 -8.16
C GLN A 525 14.58 24.51 -7.80
N SER A 526 14.10 25.72 -7.56
CA SER A 526 14.95 26.86 -7.21
C SER A 526 15.36 26.92 -5.74
N GLY A 527 14.86 26.02 -4.88
CA GLY A 527 15.08 26.06 -3.43
C GLY A 527 14.37 27.23 -2.72
N LEU A 528 13.59 28.04 -3.47
CA LEU A 528 12.84 29.17 -2.91
C LEU A 528 11.75 28.68 -1.92
N TYR A 529 11.22 27.48 -2.16
CA TYR A 529 10.26 26.86 -1.25
C TYR A 529 10.81 26.70 0.17
N ASP A 530 12.03 26.19 0.31
CA ASP A 530 12.64 25.92 1.61
C ASP A 530 12.83 27.22 2.40
N GLN A 531 13.23 28.29 1.72
CA GLN A 531 13.35 29.64 2.31
C GLN A 531 12.01 30.23 2.76
N LEU A 532 10.93 29.95 2.03
CA LEU A 532 9.58 30.41 2.37
C LEU A 532 8.96 29.58 3.50
N ALA A 533 9.23 28.27 3.53
CA ALA A 533 8.73 27.35 4.55
C ALA A 533 9.28 27.71 5.93
N ASP A 534 10.57 28.02 6.04
CA ASP A 534 11.21 28.42 7.30
C ASP A 534 10.63 29.72 7.90
N GLY A 535 10.10 30.62 7.06
CA GLY A 535 9.48 31.88 7.50
C GLY A 535 8.02 31.76 7.97
N LEU A 536 7.34 30.64 7.67
CA LEU A 536 5.92 30.40 7.97
C LEU A 536 5.70 29.50 9.19
N VAL A 537 6.76 29.00 9.81
CA VAL A 537 6.75 28.14 11.03
C VAL A 537 6.80 28.98 12.33
N LEU A 538 6.51 30.28 12.27
CA LEU A 538 6.38 31.17 13.45
C LEU A 538 4.96 31.23 14.01
#